data_AF-A0A438CZ41-F1
#
_entry.id   AF-A0A438CZ41-F1
#
_cell.length_a   1.000
_cell.length_b   1.000
_cell.length_c   1.000
_cell.angle_alpha   90.00
_cell.angle_beta   90.00
_cell.angle_gamma   90.00
#
_symmetry.space_group_name_H-M   'P 1'
#
loop_
_entity.id
_entity.type
_entity.pdbx_description
1 polymer ?
#
loop_
_entity_poly.entity_id
_entity_poly.type
_entity_poly.pdbx_seq_one_letter_code
_entity_poly.pdbx_strand_id
1 'polypeptide(L)'
;MTRRLEELELKKMHEVQAIAKTPVQVKSCSICQSYEHLVEECPTIPVRREMFGDEANVIGQFKPNSNASYGNTYNSSWRNHSNFSWKPRAPQYQQPAQPSQQASSLEQAIVNLSKVVGDFVGDQKSINAQLSQRIDSVENTLNKRMDEMQNDLSQKIDNIQYSISRLTNLNTVQEKGRFPSQPHQNPKGIDSSPIGVSADLCPAGAP
;
A
#
# COMPACT_ATOMS: atom_id res chain seq x y z
N MET A 1 -31.17 20.26 31.48
CA MET A 1 -29.82 20.09 30.88
C MET A 1 -29.85 19.32 29.56
N THR A 2 -30.83 18.43 29.32
CA THR A 2 -30.92 17.57 28.13
C THR A 2 -31.15 18.32 26.81
N ARG A 3 -32.03 19.32 26.79
CA ARG A 3 -32.33 20.11 25.56
C ARG A 3 -31.13 20.83 24.95
N ARG A 4 -30.17 21.30 25.77
CA ARG A 4 -28.98 22.01 25.26
C ARG A 4 -27.95 21.06 24.63
N LEU A 5 -27.97 19.79 25.01
CA LEU A 5 -27.05 18.78 24.51
C LEU A 5 -27.51 18.28 23.13
N GLU A 6 -28.82 18.07 22.96
CA GLU A 6 -29.44 17.74 21.66
C GLU A 6 -29.25 18.86 20.63
N GLU A 7 -29.36 20.12 21.04
CA GLU A 7 -29.17 21.28 20.15
C GLU A 7 -27.71 21.43 19.69
N LEU A 8 -26.75 21.10 20.56
CA LEU A 8 -25.32 21.05 20.24
C LEU A 8 -25.00 19.88 19.30
N GLU A 9 -25.61 18.71 19.50
CA GLU A 9 -25.44 17.57 18.59
C GLU A 9 -26.04 17.84 17.22
N LEU A 10 -27.24 18.42 17.13
CA LEU A 10 -27.84 18.80 15.85
C LEU A 10 -27.00 19.84 15.10
N LYS A 11 -26.45 20.83 15.83
CA LYS A 11 -25.61 21.86 15.23
C LYS A 11 -24.27 21.29 14.76
N LYS A 12 -23.65 20.40 15.54
CA LYS A 12 -22.44 19.66 15.15
C LYS A 12 -22.68 18.78 13.93
N MET A 13 -23.82 18.09 13.86
CA MET A 13 -24.16 17.29 12.67
C MET A 13 -24.42 18.15 11.43
N HIS A 14 -25.07 19.31 11.56
CA HIS A 14 -25.28 20.23 10.44
C HIS A 14 -23.96 20.82 9.92
N GLU A 15 -23.02 21.16 10.81
CA GLU A 15 -21.71 21.68 10.42
C GLU A 15 -20.86 20.61 9.71
N VAL A 16 -20.84 19.38 10.22
CA VAL A 16 -20.17 18.24 9.57
C VAL A 16 -20.82 17.92 8.22
N GLN A 17 -22.14 18.02 8.12
CA GLN A 17 -22.87 17.79 6.87
C GLN A 17 -22.68 18.94 5.85
N ALA A 18 -22.46 20.17 6.30
CA ALA A 18 -22.13 21.31 5.44
C ALA A 18 -20.72 21.17 4.83
N ILE A 19 -19.74 20.67 5.61
CA ILE A 19 -18.37 20.41 5.14
C ILE A 19 -18.35 19.22 4.16
N ALA A 20 -19.20 18.22 4.35
CA ALA A 20 -19.27 17.04 3.49
C ALA A 20 -20.02 17.26 2.15
N LYS A 21 -20.76 18.38 2.00
CA LYS A 21 -21.65 18.62 0.83
C LYS A 21 -21.08 19.51 -0.28
N THR A 22 -19.85 19.98 -0.16
CA THR A 22 -19.10 20.48 -1.32
C THR A 22 -18.10 19.43 -1.76
N PRO A 23 -18.46 18.50 -2.67
CA PRO A 23 -17.45 17.91 -3.52
C PRO A 23 -16.93 19.08 -4.38
N VAL A 24 -15.84 19.71 -3.93
CA VAL A 24 -15.01 20.48 -4.85
C VAL A 24 -14.57 19.43 -5.87
N GLN A 25 -15.25 19.40 -7.02
CA GLN A 25 -14.78 18.64 -8.16
C GLN A 25 -13.49 19.32 -8.59
N VAL A 26 -12.38 18.98 -7.94
CA VAL A 26 -11.05 19.37 -8.38
C VAL A 26 -10.85 18.61 -9.68
N LYS A 27 -11.23 19.24 -10.79
CA LYS A 27 -11.03 18.69 -12.13
C LYS A 27 -9.53 18.63 -12.35
N SER A 28 -8.94 17.45 -12.16
CA SER A 28 -7.56 17.20 -12.58
C SER A 28 -7.46 17.45 -14.09
N CYS A 29 -6.36 18.05 -14.51
CA CYS A 29 -5.98 18.17 -15.90
C CYS A 29 -6.01 16.78 -16.58
N SER A 30 -6.91 16.57 -17.54
CA SER A 30 -7.03 15.30 -18.27
C SER A 30 -5.79 14.93 -19.11
N ILE A 31 -4.83 15.85 -19.25
CA ILE A 31 -3.61 15.66 -20.06
C ILE A 31 -2.49 15.01 -19.24
N CYS A 32 -2.23 15.52 -18.03
CA CYS A 32 -1.14 15.04 -17.16
C CYS A 32 -1.61 14.56 -15.78
N GLN A 33 -2.93 14.56 -15.53
CA GLN A 33 -3.58 14.16 -14.27
C GLN A 33 -3.17 15.02 -13.06
N SER A 34 -2.58 16.20 -13.29
CA SER A 34 -2.27 17.18 -12.24
C SER A 34 -3.52 17.93 -11.76
N TYR A 35 -3.55 18.31 -10.50
CA TYR A 35 -4.60 19.14 -9.90
C TYR A 35 -4.22 20.64 -9.83
N GLU A 36 -3.00 20.99 -10.22
CA GLU A 36 -2.43 22.35 -10.07
C GLU A 36 -2.87 23.33 -11.18
N HIS A 37 -3.35 22.83 -12.32
CA HIS A 37 -3.74 23.66 -13.46
C HIS A 37 -4.92 23.05 -14.21
N LEU A 38 -5.69 23.90 -14.89
CA LEU A 38 -6.72 23.45 -15.83
C LEU A 38 -6.07 22.94 -17.13
N VAL A 39 -6.83 22.15 -17.89
CA VAL A 39 -6.35 21.55 -19.15
C VAL A 39 -5.73 22.56 -20.09
N GLU A 40 -6.25 23.79 -20.17
CA GLU A 40 -5.78 24.87 -21.05
C GLU A 40 -4.36 25.39 -20.72
N GLU A 41 -3.93 25.23 -19.46
CA GLU A 41 -2.62 25.72 -18.97
C GLU A 41 -1.60 24.58 -18.80
N CYS A 42 -1.94 23.38 -19.29
CA CYS A 42 -1.11 22.22 -19.08
C CYS A 42 0.21 22.28 -19.88
N PRO A 43 1.37 22.23 -19.20
CA PRO A 43 2.69 22.39 -19.84
C PRO A 43 3.02 21.28 -20.84
N THR A 44 2.32 20.13 -20.78
CA THR A 44 2.44 19.03 -21.75
C THR A 44 1.56 19.17 -23.00
N ILE A 45 0.71 20.20 -23.11
CA ILE A 45 -0.09 20.47 -24.33
C ILE A 45 0.75 20.58 -25.60
N PRO A 46 1.81 21.42 -25.67
CA PRO A 46 2.56 21.59 -26.91
C PRO A 46 3.20 20.28 -27.39
N VAL A 47 3.77 19.50 -26.47
CA VAL A 47 4.38 18.20 -26.77
C VAL A 47 3.35 17.19 -27.30
N ARG A 48 2.17 17.12 -26.67
CA ARG A 48 1.09 16.25 -27.14
C ARG A 48 0.58 16.65 -28.53
N ARG A 49 0.46 17.96 -28.80
CA ARG A 49 -0.03 18.48 -30.09
C ARG A 49 0.92 18.17 -31.24
N GLU A 50 2.24 18.25 -31.03
CA GLU A 50 3.24 17.89 -32.04
C GLU A 50 3.15 16.39 -32.39
N MET A 51 3.04 15.51 -31.40
CA MET A 51 2.92 14.06 -31.64
C MET A 51 1.66 13.67 -32.44
N PHE A 52 0.51 14.33 -32.23
CA PHE A 52 -0.71 14.09 -33.02
C PHE A 52 -0.70 14.79 -34.38
N GLY A 53 0.04 15.89 -34.54
CA GLY A 53 0.19 16.60 -35.81
C GLY A 53 0.92 15.74 -36.85
N ASP A 54 1.95 15.00 -36.44
CA ASP A 54 2.73 14.12 -37.31
C ASP A 54 1.91 12.91 -37.79
N GLU A 55 1.02 12.35 -36.96
CA GLU A 55 0.09 11.28 -37.37
C GLU A 55 -0.97 11.77 -38.38
N ALA A 56 -1.47 13.00 -38.25
CA ALA A 56 -2.45 13.56 -39.17
C ALA A 56 -1.85 13.90 -40.55
N ASN A 57 -0.57 14.29 -40.60
CA ASN A 57 0.10 14.67 -41.84
C ASN A 57 0.39 13.46 -42.77
N VAL A 58 0.36 12.24 -42.23
CA VAL A 58 0.46 10.98 -43.00
C VAL A 58 -0.77 10.73 -43.88
N ILE A 59 -1.96 11.22 -43.47
CA ILE A 59 -3.19 11.05 -44.25
C ILE A 59 -3.23 11.98 -45.47
N GLY A 60 -2.60 13.15 -45.40
CA GLY A 60 -2.57 14.14 -46.49
C GLY A 60 -1.65 13.80 -47.67
N GLN A 61 -0.63 12.95 -47.46
CA GLN A 61 0.36 12.59 -48.49
C GLN A 61 0.05 11.27 -49.21
N PHE A 62 -1.10 10.64 -48.93
CA PHE A 62 -1.48 9.38 -49.55
C PHE A 62 -1.82 9.60 -51.04
N LYS A 63 -0.85 9.38 -51.93
CA LYS A 63 -1.11 9.22 -53.38
C LYS A 63 -1.79 7.86 -53.62
N PRO A 64 -3.04 7.80 -54.11
CA PRO A 64 -3.65 6.51 -54.42
C PRO A 64 -2.89 5.82 -55.57
N ASN A 65 -2.58 4.54 -55.40
CA ASN A 65 -1.99 3.69 -56.44
C ASN A 65 -3.02 3.49 -57.57
N SER A 66 -2.72 3.98 -58.78
CA SER A 66 -3.61 3.88 -59.95
C SER A 66 -3.77 2.47 -60.52
N ASN A 67 -2.97 1.49 -60.07
CA ASN A 67 -2.89 0.14 -60.64
C ASN A 67 -3.35 -0.97 -59.68
N ALA A 68 -4.07 -0.65 -58.59
CA ALA A 68 -4.68 -1.68 -57.74
C ALA A 68 -5.88 -2.32 -58.46
N SER A 69 -5.94 -3.66 -58.53
CA SER A 69 -7.09 -4.41 -59.11
C SER A 69 -8.42 -4.16 -58.39
N TYR A 70 -8.38 -3.64 -57.16
CA TYR A 70 -9.53 -3.11 -56.45
C TYR A 70 -9.34 -1.60 -56.22
N GLY A 71 -9.04 -0.85 -57.28
CA GLY A 71 -9.09 0.60 -57.27
C GLY A 71 -10.52 1.07 -57.03
N ASN A 72 -10.68 2.21 -56.34
CA ASN A 72 -11.96 2.87 -56.05
C ASN A 72 -12.75 3.15 -57.34
N THR A 73 -13.42 2.13 -57.84
CA THR A 73 -14.38 2.22 -58.92
C THR A 73 -15.64 2.70 -58.26
N TYR A 74 -15.72 4.02 -58.05
CA TYR A 74 -16.95 4.67 -57.66
C TYR A 74 -17.99 4.34 -58.74
N ASN A 75 -18.77 3.29 -58.47
CA ASN A 75 -19.70 2.73 -59.42
C ASN A 75 -20.88 3.68 -59.51
N SER A 76 -20.94 4.45 -60.61
CA SER A 76 -22.00 5.41 -60.88
C SER A 76 -23.41 4.79 -60.83
N SER A 77 -23.52 3.47 -61.02
CA SER A 77 -24.78 2.73 -60.90
C SER A 77 -25.33 2.71 -59.47
N TRP A 78 -24.50 2.94 -58.44
CA TRP A 78 -24.95 3.05 -57.05
C TRP A 78 -25.76 4.33 -56.78
N ARG A 79 -25.53 5.40 -57.56
CA ARG A 79 -26.34 6.63 -57.47
C ARG A 79 -27.81 6.42 -57.86
N ASN A 80 -28.09 5.37 -58.61
CA ASN A 80 -29.44 5.03 -59.08
C ASN A 80 -30.01 3.77 -58.41
N HIS A 81 -29.35 3.23 -57.37
CA HIS A 81 -29.84 2.05 -56.68
C HIS A 81 -31.09 2.36 -55.86
N SER A 82 -32.08 1.46 -55.91
CA SER A 82 -33.39 1.62 -55.28
C SER A 82 -33.36 1.82 -53.76
N ASN A 83 -32.24 1.54 -53.09
CA ASN A 83 -32.06 1.77 -51.65
C ASN A 83 -30.96 2.81 -51.29
N PHE A 84 -30.16 3.27 -52.26
CA PHE A 84 -29.01 4.17 -52.00
C PHE A 84 -28.96 5.39 -52.94
N SER A 85 -30.05 5.65 -53.67
CA SER A 85 -30.12 6.80 -54.57
C SER A 85 -30.15 8.11 -53.79
N TRP A 86 -29.29 9.04 -54.19
CA TRP A 86 -29.20 10.40 -53.66
C TRP A 86 -30.27 11.36 -54.23
N LYS A 87 -31.23 10.87 -55.02
CA LYS A 87 -32.36 11.72 -55.43
C LYS A 87 -33.27 11.99 -54.23
N PRO A 88 -33.80 13.22 -54.06
CA PRO A 88 -34.85 13.47 -53.07
C PRO A 88 -36.05 12.59 -53.42
N ARG A 89 -36.23 11.48 -52.70
CA ARG A 89 -37.36 10.58 -52.92
C ARG A 89 -38.59 11.24 -52.28
N ALA A 90 -39.65 11.44 -53.05
CA ALA A 90 -40.95 11.77 -52.48
C ALA A 90 -41.37 10.64 -51.51
N PRO A 91 -41.99 10.95 -50.36
CA PRO A 91 -42.29 9.96 -49.33
C PRO A 91 -43.46 9.08 -49.78
N GLN A 92 -43.18 8.09 -50.63
CA GLN A 92 -44.08 6.96 -50.86
C GLN A 92 -43.54 5.78 -50.07
N TYR A 93 -43.85 5.79 -48.77
CA TYR A 93 -43.64 4.64 -47.90
C TYR A 93 -44.60 3.52 -48.32
N GLN A 94 -44.09 2.51 -49.01
CA GLN A 94 -44.56 1.15 -48.84
C GLN A 94 -43.47 0.40 -48.07
N GLN A 95 -43.70 0.22 -46.77
CA GLN A 95 -42.90 -0.67 -45.93
C GLN A 95 -43.11 -2.12 -46.38
N PRO A 96 -42.04 -2.90 -46.64
CA PRO A 96 -42.07 -4.33 -46.43
C PRO A 96 -41.85 -4.59 -44.94
N ALA A 97 -42.92 -4.93 -44.22
CA ALA A 97 -42.82 -5.45 -42.86
C ALA A 97 -42.33 -6.91 -42.90
N GLN A 98 -41.03 -7.12 -42.68
CA GLN A 98 -40.48 -8.41 -42.27
C GLN A 98 -39.45 -8.14 -41.16
N PRO A 99 -39.72 -8.52 -39.89
CA PRO A 99 -38.73 -8.44 -38.82
C PRO A 99 -37.71 -9.56 -39.04
N SER A 100 -36.54 -9.22 -39.58
CA SER A 100 -35.48 -10.20 -39.83
C SER A 100 -34.89 -10.68 -38.51
N GLN A 101 -34.68 -12.00 -38.39
CA GLN A 101 -34.13 -12.74 -37.25
C GLN A 101 -32.75 -12.25 -36.70
N GLN A 102 -32.16 -11.20 -37.27
CA GLN A 102 -30.95 -10.57 -36.70
C GLN A 102 -31.21 -9.84 -35.38
N ALA A 103 -32.41 -9.25 -35.19
CA ALA A 103 -32.73 -8.55 -33.96
C ALA A 103 -32.72 -9.51 -32.74
N SER A 104 -33.27 -10.71 -32.88
CA SER A 104 -33.30 -11.72 -31.82
C SER A 104 -31.91 -12.27 -31.48
N SER A 105 -31.00 -12.38 -32.47
CA SER A 105 -29.61 -12.79 -32.23
C SER A 105 -28.83 -11.74 -31.44
N LEU A 106 -29.06 -10.46 -31.69
CA LEU A 106 -28.38 -9.36 -30.99
C LEU A 106 -28.90 -9.23 -29.55
N GLU A 107 -30.23 -9.29 -29.37
CA GLU A 107 -30.87 -9.28 -28.05
C GLU A 107 -30.35 -10.42 -27.17
N GLN A 108 -30.21 -11.62 -27.73
CA GLN A 108 -29.65 -12.77 -27.01
C GLN A 108 -28.18 -12.55 -26.62
N ALA A 109 -27.37 -11.96 -27.51
CA ALA A 109 -25.97 -11.66 -27.21
C ALA A 109 -25.84 -10.63 -26.07
N ILE A 110 -26.71 -9.63 -26.03
CA ILE A 110 -26.77 -8.63 -24.96
C ILE A 110 -27.12 -9.29 -23.62
N VAL A 111 -28.14 -10.15 -23.59
CA VAL A 111 -28.53 -10.89 -22.37
C VAL A 111 -27.40 -11.80 -21.88
N ASN A 112 -26.72 -12.50 -22.79
CA ASN A 112 -25.59 -13.35 -22.46
C ASN A 112 -24.42 -12.55 -21.87
N LEU A 113 -24.12 -11.38 -22.45
CA LEU A 113 -23.11 -10.46 -21.91
C LEU A 113 -23.48 -9.95 -20.52
N SER A 114 -24.74 -9.52 -20.32
CA SER A 114 -25.22 -9.08 -19.00
C SER A 114 -25.11 -10.19 -17.96
N LYS A 115 -25.38 -11.44 -18.33
CA LYS A 115 -25.20 -12.59 -17.45
C LYS A 115 -23.73 -12.81 -17.08
N VAL A 116 -22.83 -12.86 -18.06
CA VAL A 116 -21.39 -13.06 -17.81
C VAL A 116 -20.81 -11.95 -16.93
N VAL A 117 -21.20 -10.70 -17.17
CA VAL A 117 -20.78 -9.57 -16.32
C VAL A 117 -21.36 -9.71 -14.91
N GLY A 118 -22.62 -10.13 -14.77
CA GLY A 118 -23.25 -10.39 -13.49
C GLY A 118 -22.54 -11.49 -12.68
N ASP A 119 -22.24 -12.62 -13.32
CA ASP A 119 -21.51 -13.73 -12.72
C ASP A 119 -20.11 -13.29 -12.29
N PHE A 120 -19.39 -12.55 -13.15
CA PHE A 120 -18.07 -12.00 -12.83
C PHE A 120 -18.09 -11.07 -11.61
N VAL A 121 -19.06 -10.15 -11.52
CA VAL A 121 -19.22 -9.26 -10.36
C VAL A 121 -19.56 -10.05 -9.10
N GLY A 122 -20.37 -11.10 -9.23
CA GLY A 122 -20.69 -12.03 -8.14
C GLY A 122 -19.45 -12.76 -7.61
N ASP A 123 -18.67 -13.35 -8.51
CA ASP A 123 -17.43 -14.06 -8.19
C ASP A 123 -16.40 -13.12 -7.57
N GLN A 124 -16.25 -11.91 -8.11
CA GLN A 124 -15.37 -10.88 -7.54
C GLN A 124 -15.76 -10.54 -6.10
N LYS A 125 -17.07 -10.42 -5.82
CA LYS A 125 -17.56 -10.15 -4.46
C LYS A 125 -17.26 -11.31 -3.51
N SER A 126 -17.42 -12.55 -3.98
CA SER A 126 -17.11 -13.76 -3.20
C SER A 126 -15.61 -13.87 -2.90
N ILE A 127 -14.76 -13.63 -3.92
CA ILE A 127 -13.29 -13.59 -3.77
C ILE A 127 -12.88 -12.52 -2.77
N ASN A 128 -13.44 -11.31 -2.88
CA ASN A 128 -13.13 -10.23 -1.94
C ASN A 128 -13.52 -10.59 -0.51
N ALA A 129 -14.70 -11.19 -0.29
CA ALA A 129 -15.12 -11.65 1.04
C ALA A 129 -14.20 -12.73 1.60
N GLN A 130 -13.79 -13.70 0.77
CA GLN A 130 -12.84 -14.73 1.16
C GLN A 130 -11.46 -14.14 1.51
N LEU A 131 -10.99 -13.14 0.74
CA LEU A 131 -9.74 -12.45 1.02
C LEU A 131 -9.79 -11.74 2.38
N SER A 132 -10.86 -10.98 2.64
CA SER A 132 -11.05 -10.31 3.94
C SER A 132 -11.02 -11.30 5.09
N GLN A 133 -11.74 -12.41 4.99
CA GLN A 133 -11.72 -13.45 6.03
C GLN A 133 -10.33 -14.07 6.23
N ARG A 134 -9.56 -14.28 5.16
CA ARG A 134 -8.19 -14.79 5.27
C ARG A 134 -7.25 -13.79 5.93
N ILE A 135 -7.42 -12.50 5.66
CA ILE A 135 -6.68 -11.42 6.32
C ILE A 135 -6.97 -11.45 7.82
N ASP A 136 -8.24 -11.43 8.21
CA ASP A 136 -8.66 -11.49 9.61
C ASP A 136 -8.09 -12.74 10.32
N SER A 137 -8.08 -13.89 9.64
CA SER A 137 -7.53 -15.13 10.18
C SER A 137 -6.02 -15.06 10.41
N VAL A 138 -5.27 -14.48 9.47
CA VAL A 138 -3.83 -14.29 9.60
C VAL A 138 -3.52 -13.30 10.71
N GLU A 139 -4.23 -12.17 10.77
CA GLU A 139 -4.08 -11.16 11.83
C GLU A 139 -4.34 -11.76 13.22
N ASN A 140 -5.42 -12.52 13.39
CA ASN A 140 -5.70 -13.21 14.65
C ASN A 140 -4.62 -14.23 15.04
N THR A 141 -4.09 -14.96 14.06
CA THR A 141 -3.00 -15.92 14.30
C THR A 141 -1.72 -15.22 14.76
N LEU A 142 -1.39 -14.08 14.14
CA LEU A 142 -0.23 -13.27 14.51
C LEU A 142 -0.39 -12.65 15.90
N ASN A 143 -1.56 -12.07 16.20
CA ASN A 143 -1.87 -11.50 17.50
C ASN A 143 -1.73 -12.56 18.61
N LYS A 144 -2.29 -13.76 18.39
CA LYS A 144 -2.16 -14.87 19.35
C LYS A 144 -0.69 -15.25 19.62
N ARG A 145 0.14 -15.36 18.58
CA ARG A 145 1.57 -15.67 18.75
C ARG A 145 2.32 -14.55 19.47
N MET A 146 1.94 -13.31 19.25
CA MET A 146 2.50 -12.14 19.94
C MET A 146 2.14 -12.17 21.43
N ASP A 147 0.88 -12.44 21.75
CA ASP A 147 0.40 -12.57 23.14
C ASP A 147 1.11 -13.72 23.86
N GLU A 148 1.22 -14.90 23.23
CA GLU A 148 1.93 -16.05 23.79
C GLU A 148 3.40 -15.73 24.08
N MET A 149 4.09 -15.07 23.14
CA MET A 149 5.48 -14.66 23.33
C MET A 149 5.64 -13.60 24.42
N GLN A 150 4.73 -12.63 24.47
CA GLN A 150 4.73 -11.60 25.52
C GLN A 150 4.50 -12.22 26.90
N ASN A 151 3.61 -13.20 27.00
CA ASN A 151 3.34 -13.92 28.24
C ASN A 151 4.56 -14.75 28.69
N ASP A 152 5.21 -15.50 27.78
CA ASP A 152 6.43 -16.25 28.08
C ASP A 152 7.56 -15.32 28.56
N LEU A 153 7.74 -14.17 27.89
CA LEU A 153 8.74 -13.19 28.29
C LEU A 153 8.42 -12.56 29.65
N SER A 154 7.16 -12.20 29.90
CA SER A 154 6.72 -11.66 31.20
C SER A 154 7.01 -12.65 32.32
N GLN A 155 6.71 -13.93 32.11
CA GLN A 155 6.98 -14.97 33.10
C GLN A 155 8.48 -15.14 33.39
N LYS A 156 9.33 -15.09 32.36
CA LYS A 156 10.79 -15.12 32.55
C LYS A 156 11.29 -13.90 33.34
N ILE A 157 10.74 -12.72 33.08
CA ILE A 157 11.06 -11.49 33.83
C ILE A 157 10.67 -11.64 35.30
N ASP A 158 9.45 -12.12 35.59
CA ASP A 158 8.98 -12.34 36.96
C ASP A 158 9.88 -13.32 37.72
N ASN A 159 10.28 -14.40 37.07
CA ASN A 159 11.21 -15.40 37.64
C ASN A 159 12.60 -14.80 37.94
N ILE A 160 13.12 -13.95 37.06
CA ILE A 160 14.40 -13.26 37.26
C ILE A 160 14.28 -12.25 38.41
N GLN A 161 13.21 -11.44 38.45
CA GLN A 161 12.96 -10.50 39.53
C GLN A 161 12.86 -11.21 40.88
N TYR A 162 12.20 -12.36 40.93
CA TYR A 162 12.15 -13.20 42.12
C TYR A 162 13.54 -13.68 42.55
N SER A 163 14.34 -14.17 41.61
CA SER A 163 15.70 -14.65 41.88
C SER A 163 16.63 -13.54 42.38
N ILE A 164 16.56 -12.35 41.76
CA ILE A 164 17.28 -11.16 42.20
C ILE A 164 16.85 -10.77 43.61
N SER A 165 15.55 -10.74 43.89
CA SER A 165 15.02 -10.41 45.22
C SER A 165 15.56 -11.36 46.29
N ARG A 166 15.61 -12.67 45.99
CA ARG A 166 16.17 -13.67 46.92
C ARG A 166 17.67 -13.46 47.15
N LEU A 167 18.44 -13.18 46.10
CA LEU A 167 19.88 -12.91 46.19
C LEU A 167 20.18 -11.64 47.02
N THR A 168 19.45 -10.55 46.78
CA THR A 168 19.60 -9.29 47.53
C THR A 168 19.32 -9.48 49.02
N ASN A 169 18.30 -10.28 49.36
CA ASN A 169 18.02 -10.63 50.75
C ASN A 169 19.16 -11.43 51.40
N LEU A 170 19.73 -12.41 50.69
CA LEU A 170 20.87 -13.20 51.19
C LEU A 170 22.11 -12.33 51.43
N ASN A 171 22.46 -11.44 50.49
CA ASN A 171 23.61 -10.52 50.65
C ASN A 171 23.41 -9.55 51.82
N THR A 172 22.19 -9.09 52.08
CA THR A 172 21.89 -8.23 53.24
C THR A 172 22.10 -8.97 54.57
N VAL A 173 21.73 -10.25 54.63
CA VAL A 173 21.98 -11.10 55.81
C VAL A 173 23.47 -11.36 56.00
N GLN A 174 24.24 -11.54 54.92
CA GLN A 174 25.69 -11.73 54.98
C GLN A 174 26.43 -10.47 55.47
N GLU A 175 26.04 -9.27 55.02
CA GLU A 175 26.62 -8.00 55.50
C GLU A 175 26.30 -7.73 56.98
N LYS A 176 25.09 -8.06 57.45
CA LYS A 176 24.76 -8.06 58.89
C LYS A 176 25.53 -9.12 59.70
N GLY A 177 26.14 -10.10 59.02
CA GLY A 177 26.93 -11.20 59.56
C GLY A 177 28.44 -11.05 59.38
N ARG A 178 29.01 -9.85 59.58
CA ARG A 178 30.43 -9.58 59.93
C ARG A 178 31.52 -10.07 58.95
N PHE A 179 32.30 -9.12 58.42
CA PHE A 179 33.68 -9.39 57.96
C PHE A 179 34.63 -9.60 59.16
N PRO A 180 35.47 -10.66 59.20
CA PRO A 180 36.47 -10.83 60.23
C PRO A 180 37.74 -10.05 59.85
N SER A 181 37.68 -8.72 59.92
CA SER A 181 38.87 -7.88 59.79
C SER A 181 39.30 -7.41 61.18
N GLN A 182 40.21 -8.18 61.78
CA GLN A 182 41.02 -7.69 62.90
C GLN A 182 42.40 -7.30 62.33
N PRO A 183 42.82 -6.01 62.38
CA PRO A 183 44.14 -5.63 61.89
C PRO A 183 45.22 -6.18 62.82
N HIS A 184 46.12 -7.01 62.29
CA HIS A 184 47.36 -7.35 62.99
C HIS A 184 48.38 -6.22 62.81
N GLN A 185 49.02 -5.77 63.90
CA GLN A 185 50.06 -4.74 63.82
C GLN A 185 51.32 -5.22 63.09
N ASN A 186 51.87 -4.34 62.25
CA ASN A 186 53.10 -4.54 61.48
C ASN A 186 54.35 -4.37 62.38
N PRO A 187 55.22 -5.38 62.55
CA PRO A 187 56.35 -5.30 63.48
C PRO A 187 57.57 -4.49 63.00
N LYS A 188 57.54 -3.82 61.84
CA LYS A 188 58.73 -3.12 61.33
C LYS A 188 58.92 -1.75 61.98
N GLY A 189 59.66 -1.75 63.09
CA GLY A 189 60.14 -0.56 63.79
C GLY A 189 61.31 -0.87 64.72
N ILE A 190 62.36 -1.52 64.22
CA ILE A 190 63.67 -1.63 64.87
C ILE A 190 64.79 -1.67 63.80
N ASP A 191 65.06 -0.52 63.19
CA ASP A 191 66.43 -0.11 62.88
C ASP A 191 67.00 0.45 64.20
N SER A 192 68.24 0.31 64.65
CA SER A 192 69.51 -0.12 64.09
C SER A 192 70.50 -0.10 65.27
N SER A 193 71.33 -1.12 65.47
CA SER A 193 72.52 -1.00 66.33
C SER A 193 73.78 -1.31 65.51
N PRO A 194 74.88 -0.55 65.66
CA PRO A 194 75.92 -0.48 64.64
C PRO A 194 77.04 -1.51 64.84
N ILE A 195 77.46 -2.04 63.68
CA ILE A 195 78.84 -2.35 63.26
C ILE A 195 79.74 -3.14 64.22
N GLY A 196 80.13 -4.34 63.77
CA GLY A 196 81.31 -5.07 64.24
C GLY A 196 81.79 -6.05 63.18
N VAL A 197 82.89 -5.71 62.51
CA VAL A 197 83.59 -6.48 61.48
C VAL A 197 84.14 -7.82 62.00
N SER A 198 84.08 -8.88 61.20
CA SER A 198 85.20 -9.83 61.02
C SER A 198 84.93 -10.80 59.86
N ALA A 199 85.95 -10.93 59.03
CA ALA A 199 86.06 -11.87 57.93
C ALA A 199 86.11 -13.32 58.45
N ASP A 200 85.59 -14.27 57.68
CA ASP A 200 86.42 -15.35 57.12
C ASP A 200 85.62 -16.36 56.25
N LEU A 201 86.22 -16.64 55.09
CA LEU A 201 86.32 -17.94 54.41
C LEU A 201 85.04 -18.64 53.89
N CYS A 202 84.80 -18.48 52.59
CA CYS A 202 84.29 -19.58 51.75
C CYS A 202 85.43 -20.57 51.43
N PRO A 203 85.12 -21.87 51.32
CA PRO A 203 85.66 -22.61 50.20
C PRO A 203 84.54 -23.20 49.33
N ALA A 204 84.82 -23.11 48.03
CA ALA A 204 84.07 -23.71 46.94
C ALA A 204 84.23 -25.23 46.90
N GLY A 205 83.29 -25.86 46.18
CA GLY A 205 83.63 -26.99 45.32
C GLY A 205 83.23 -28.37 45.81
N ALA A 206 82.30 -28.97 45.06
CA ALA A 206 81.85 -30.36 45.06
C ALA A 206 83.00 -31.32 44.61
N PRO A 207 82.78 -32.64 44.46
CA PRO A 207 81.72 -33.27 43.67
C PRO A 207 80.63 -34.00 44.47
#